data_AF-A0A1A8FFS2-F1
#
_entry.id   AF-A0A1A8FFS2-F1
#
_cell.length_a   1.000
_cell.length_b   1.000
_cell.length_c   1.000
_cell.angle_alpha   90.00
_cell.angle_beta   90.00
_cell.angle_gamma   90.00
#
_symmetry.space_group_name_H-M   'P 1'
#
loop_
_entity.id
_entity.type
_entity.pdbx_description
1 polymer ?
#
loop_
_entity_poly.entity_id
_entity_poly.type
_entity_poly.pdbx_seq_one_letter_code
_entity_poly.pdbx_strand_id
1 'polypeptide(L)'
;MATPVSVLRLPKGPDPNSRGFDPNSPRFIALCRTSISTSAADAEELQREQRARSALRERFLRCLLAMTNKKVQFHMHEKVDVEATFGASDIDVLNFQVSDLHTPIGVQKEALIRCQDVISFTFDM
;
A
#
# COMPACT_ATOMS: atom_id res chain seq x y z
N MET A 1 -0.18 -15.31 23.97
CA MET A 1 -1.48 -15.88 23.60
C MET A 1 -1.95 -15.16 22.34
N ALA A 2 -2.21 -15.88 21.24
CA ALA A 2 -2.66 -15.25 20.00
C ALA A 2 -4.15 -14.90 20.10
N THR A 3 -4.49 -13.62 20.04
CA THR A 3 -5.86 -13.14 19.96
C THR A 3 -6.41 -13.47 18.57
N PRO A 4 -7.41 -14.37 18.44
CA PRO A 4 -7.98 -14.66 17.13
C PRO A 4 -8.78 -13.43 16.66
N VAL A 5 -8.34 -12.84 15.55
CA VAL A 5 -9.11 -11.80 14.86
C VAL A 5 -10.33 -12.49 14.24
N SER A 6 -11.53 -12.06 14.62
CA SER A 6 -12.78 -12.57 14.06
C SER A 6 -12.92 -12.10 12.61
N VAL A 7 -12.43 -12.91 11.67
CA VAL A 7 -12.68 -12.66 10.24
C VAL A 7 -14.10 -13.12 9.91
N LEU A 8 -15.06 -12.20 9.94
CA LEU A 8 -16.39 -12.43 9.40
C LEU A 8 -16.26 -12.54 7.87
N ARG A 9 -16.34 -13.76 7.33
CA ARG A 9 -16.34 -13.96 5.88
C ARG A 9 -17.68 -13.47 5.34
N LEU A 10 -17.65 -12.32 4.69
CA LEU A 10 -18.81 -11.83 3.94
C LEU A 10 -19.26 -12.90 2.93
N PRO A 11 -20.57 -13.07 2.73
CA PRO A 11 -21.10 -14.04 1.78
C PRO A 11 -20.48 -13.79 0.41
N LYS A 12 -20.07 -14.88 -0.25
CA LYS A 12 -19.58 -14.83 -1.63
C LYS A 12 -20.69 -14.19 -2.47
N GLY A 13 -20.37 -13.10 -3.15
CA GLY A 13 -21.30 -12.51 -4.12
C GLY A 13 -21.71 -13.55 -5.17
N PRO A 14 -22.86 -13.36 -5.82
CA PRO A 14 -23.43 -14.33 -6.76
C PRO A 14 -22.55 -14.62 -7.99
N ASP A 15 -21.51 -13.81 -8.23
CA ASP A 15 -20.59 -14.01 -9.34
C ASP A 15 -19.55 -15.11 -9.05
N PRO A 16 -19.37 -16.10 -9.96
CA PRO A 16 -18.25 -17.04 -9.89
C PRO A 16 -16.89 -16.35 -10.02
N ASN A 17 -16.85 -15.13 -10.57
CA ASN A 17 -15.70 -14.23 -10.62
C ASN A 17 -15.63 -13.27 -9.42
N SER A 18 -16.13 -13.71 -8.27
CA SER A 18 -15.95 -13.05 -6.97
C SER A 18 -14.52 -12.52 -6.81
N ARG A 19 -14.39 -11.36 -6.14
CA ARG A 19 -13.14 -10.71 -5.70
C ARG A 19 -12.36 -11.56 -4.67
N GLY A 20 -12.36 -12.87 -4.81
CA GLY A 20 -11.85 -13.84 -3.86
C GLY A 20 -10.35 -14.09 -4.01
N PHE A 21 -9.79 -14.64 -2.95
CA PHE A 21 -8.44 -15.20 -2.87
C PHE A 21 -8.37 -16.57 -3.57
N ASP A 22 -8.95 -16.72 -4.76
CA ASP A 22 -8.77 -17.94 -5.55
C ASP A 22 -7.34 -17.93 -6.10
N PRO A 23 -6.48 -18.87 -5.65
CA PRO A 23 -5.10 -18.95 -6.11
C PRO A 23 -4.95 -19.23 -7.61
N ASN A 24 -6.02 -19.70 -8.26
CA ASN A 24 -6.05 -19.96 -9.70
C ASN A 24 -6.70 -18.81 -10.50
N SER A 25 -7.19 -17.76 -9.85
CA SER A 25 -7.84 -16.66 -10.57
C SER A 25 -6.84 -15.84 -11.39
N PRO A 26 -7.23 -15.31 -12.57
CA PRO A 26 -6.37 -14.43 -13.37
C PRO A 26 -5.83 -13.22 -12.57
N ARG A 27 -6.64 -12.69 -11.64
CA ARG A 27 -6.24 -11.59 -10.77
C ARG A 27 -5.18 -12.01 -9.75
N PHE A 28 -5.35 -13.15 -9.09
CA PHE A 28 -4.34 -13.66 -8.16
C PHE A 28 -3.03 -13.91 -8.90
N ILE A 29 -3.07 -14.53 -10.08
CA ILE A 29 -1.87 -14.78 -10.90
C ILE A 29 -1.19 -13.46 -11.33
N ALA A 30 -1.97 -12.44 -11.71
CA ALA A 30 -1.43 -11.15 -12.16
C ALA A 30 -0.86 -10.28 -11.02
N LEU A 31 -1.53 -10.25 -9.85
CA LEU A 31 -1.14 -9.42 -8.71
C LEU A 31 -0.13 -10.11 -7.80
N CYS A 32 -0.19 -11.43 -7.68
CA CYS A 32 0.78 -12.25 -6.96
C CYS A 32 1.88 -12.71 -7.92
N ARG A 33 2.60 -11.76 -8.53
CA ARG A 33 3.95 -12.05 -9.04
C ARG A 33 4.86 -12.21 -7.83
N THR A 34 4.66 -13.30 -7.09
CA THR A 34 5.51 -13.69 -5.97
C THR A 34 6.89 -13.99 -6.51
N SER A 35 7.92 -13.64 -5.76
CA SER A 35 9.32 -14.00 -5.99
C SER A 35 9.58 -15.52 -6.04
N ILE A 36 8.54 -16.34 -5.85
CA ILE A 36 8.58 -17.79 -5.79
C ILE A 36 7.51 -18.35 -6.73
N SER A 37 7.91 -19.30 -7.57
CA SER A 37 7.00 -20.05 -8.45
C SER A 37 6.05 -20.90 -7.60
N THR A 38 4.74 -20.64 -7.70
CA THR A 38 3.68 -21.39 -7.00
C THR A 38 3.64 -22.87 -7.36
N SER A 39 4.31 -23.28 -8.45
CA SER A 39 4.37 -24.66 -8.92
C SER A 39 5.44 -25.54 -8.26
N ALA A 40 6.30 -25.00 -7.40
CA ALA A 40 7.44 -25.73 -6.82
C ALA A 40 7.76 -25.41 -5.35
N ALA A 41 7.02 -24.51 -4.70
CA ALA A 41 7.29 -24.10 -3.33
C ALA A 41 6.71 -25.11 -2.31
N ASP A 42 7.53 -25.54 -1.36
CA ASP A 42 7.07 -26.31 -0.19
C ASP A 42 5.97 -25.53 0.54
N ALA A 43 4.88 -26.21 0.93
CA ALA A 43 3.72 -25.59 1.55
C ALA A 43 4.09 -24.87 2.87
N GLU A 44 5.05 -25.42 3.61
CA GLU A 44 5.57 -24.81 4.84
C GLU A 44 6.37 -23.54 4.55
N GLU A 45 7.14 -23.51 3.46
CA GLU A 45 7.89 -22.35 3.01
C GLU A 45 6.96 -21.23 2.54
N LEU A 46 5.95 -21.57 1.73
CA LEU A 46 4.90 -20.62 1.31
C LEU A 46 4.18 -20.02 2.52
N GLN A 47 3.82 -20.84 3.49
CA GLN A 47 3.15 -20.39 4.70
C GLN A 47 4.03 -19.45 5.54
N ARG A 48 5.35 -19.71 5.61
CA ARG A 48 6.33 -18.83 6.28
C ARG A 48 6.46 -17.50 5.56
N GLU A 49 6.57 -17.52 4.24
CA GLU A 49 6.67 -16.32 3.41
C GLU A 49 5.42 -15.45 3.53
N GLN A 50 4.22 -16.05 3.50
CA GLN A 50 2.96 -15.31 3.65
C GLN A 50 2.84 -14.64 5.03
N ARG A 51 3.29 -15.31 6.10
CA ARG A 51 3.35 -14.68 7.44
C ARG A 51 4.33 -13.50 7.47
N ALA A 52 5.48 -13.63 6.82
CA ALA A 52 6.45 -12.54 6.71
C ALA A 52 5.89 -11.36 5.92
N ARG A 53 5.25 -11.61 4.76
CA ARG A 53 4.56 -10.61 3.95
C ARG A 53 3.48 -9.89 4.74
N SER A 54 2.64 -10.62 5.48
CA SER A 54 1.59 -10.00 6.29
C SER A 54 2.17 -9.11 7.39
N ALA A 55 3.24 -9.53 8.06
CA ALA A 55 3.87 -8.74 9.11
C ALA A 55 4.52 -7.45 8.56
N LEU A 56 5.22 -7.55 7.42
CA LEU A 56 5.79 -6.38 6.73
C LEU A 56 4.69 -5.42 6.26
N ARG A 57 3.62 -5.96 5.69
CA ARG A 57 2.48 -5.18 5.21
C ARG A 57 1.76 -4.47 6.36
N GLU A 58 1.56 -5.14 7.49
CA GLU A 58 0.98 -4.53 8.69
C GLU A 58 1.80 -3.32 9.15
N ARG A 59 3.13 -3.49 9.29
CA ARG A 59 4.03 -2.40 9.70
C ARG A 59 3.99 -1.23 8.71
N PHE A 60 3.96 -1.53 7.42
CA PHE A 60 3.84 -0.52 6.37
C PHE A 60 2.51 0.25 6.47
N LEU A 61 1.39 -0.43 6.63
CA LEU A 61 0.08 0.22 6.78
C LEU A 61 -0.02 1.06 8.07
N ARG A 62 0.58 0.59 9.17
CA ARG A 62 0.70 1.37 10.41
C ARG A 62 1.54 2.63 10.20
N CYS A 63 2.59 2.57 9.38
CA CYS A 63 3.38 3.75 9.01
C CYS A 63 2.55 4.78 8.24
N LEU A 64 1.77 4.35 7.23
CA LEU A 64 0.88 5.26 6.49
C LEU A 64 -0.15 5.91 7.41
N LEU A 65 -0.72 5.14 8.35
CA LEU A 65 -1.67 5.67 9.32
C LEU A 65 -1.02 6.67 10.29
N ALA A 66 0.22 6.44 10.68
CA ALA A 66 0.98 7.37 11.54
C ALA A 66 1.37 8.67 10.81
N MET A 67 1.33 8.68 9.47
CA MET A 67 1.63 9.84 8.62
C MET A 67 0.41 10.76 8.40
N THR A 68 -0.81 10.27 8.66
CA THR A 68 -2.05 11.06 8.52
C THR A 68 -1.97 12.39 9.27
N ASN A 69 -2.30 13.47 8.57
CA ASN A 69 -2.27 14.87 9.03
C ASN A 69 -0.88 15.39 9.43
N LYS A 70 0.19 14.74 8.98
CA LYS A 70 1.56 15.23 9.21
C LYS A 70 2.10 15.96 8.00
N LYS A 71 3.05 16.85 8.25
CA LYS A 71 3.89 17.43 7.22
C LYS A 71 4.85 16.37 6.70
N VAL A 72 4.86 16.21 5.38
CA VAL A 72 5.68 15.24 4.68
C VAL A 72 6.46 15.97 3.59
N GLN A 73 7.76 15.72 3.56
CA GLN A 73 8.65 16.17 2.49
C GLN A 73 8.70 15.09 1.42
N PHE A 74 8.35 15.42 0.18
CA PHE A 74 8.45 14.54 -0.98
C PHE A 74 9.63 14.97 -1.83
N HIS A 75 10.53 14.04 -2.10
CA HIS A 75 11.60 14.20 -3.07
C HIS A 75 11.13 13.65 -4.41
N MET A 76 11.02 14.51 -5.42
CA MET A 76 10.45 14.20 -6.73
C MET A 76 11.54 14.18 -7.82
N HIS A 77 11.17 13.75 -9.02
CA HIS A 77 12.04 13.88 -10.20
C HIS A 77 12.45 15.34 -10.45
N GLU A 78 13.54 15.53 -11.21
CA GLU A 78 14.12 16.85 -11.49
C GLU A 78 14.62 17.63 -10.26
N LYS A 79 14.95 16.93 -9.16
CA LYS A 79 15.45 17.51 -7.90
C LYS A 79 14.45 18.51 -7.28
N VAL A 80 13.17 18.22 -7.42
CA VAL A 80 12.10 19.04 -6.85
C VAL A 80 11.74 18.48 -5.48
N ASP A 81 11.91 19.31 -4.45
CA ASP A 81 11.45 19.03 -3.10
C ASP A 81 10.16 19.79 -2.84
N VAL A 82 9.12 19.08 -2.41
CA VAL A 82 7.82 19.67 -2.05
C VAL A 82 7.39 19.22 -0.68
N GLU A 83 6.79 20.15 0.08
CA GLU A 83 6.18 19.86 1.37
C GLU A 83 4.66 19.83 1.22
N ALA A 84 4.00 18.85 1.83
CA ALA A 84 2.55 18.86 1.93
C ALA A 84 2.07 18.23 3.25
N THR A 85 0.81 18.48 3.60
CA THR A 85 0.14 17.74 4.67
C THR A 85 -0.43 16.46 4.08
N PHE A 86 0.02 15.30 4.56
CA PHE A 86 -0.47 14.01 4.08
C PHE A 86 -1.89 13.77 4.61
N GLY A 87 -2.84 13.47 3.71
CA GLY A 87 -4.17 13.06 4.10
C GLY A 87 -4.33 11.55 4.01
N ALA A 88 -4.22 10.99 2.80
CA ALA A 88 -4.44 9.56 2.56
C ALA A 88 -3.60 9.01 1.40
N SER A 89 -3.52 7.68 1.33
CA SER A 89 -3.01 6.95 0.18
C SER A 89 -3.98 5.84 -0.19
N ASP A 90 -3.99 5.45 -1.47
CA ASP A 90 -4.68 4.24 -1.88
C ASP A 90 -3.99 2.99 -1.32
N ILE A 91 -4.70 1.85 -1.32
CA ILE A 91 -4.18 0.62 -0.73
C ILE A 91 -2.88 0.17 -1.44
N ASP A 92 -2.78 0.38 -2.74
CA ASP A 92 -1.62 -0.05 -3.52
C ASP A 92 -0.47 0.98 -3.51
N VAL A 93 -0.67 2.13 -2.85
CA VAL A 93 0.29 3.25 -2.76
C VAL A 93 0.77 3.70 -4.13
N LEU A 94 -0.18 3.84 -5.04
CA LEU A 94 0.02 4.45 -6.35
C LEU A 94 -0.22 5.95 -6.29
N ASN A 95 -0.95 6.43 -5.28
CA ASN A 95 -1.30 7.84 -5.14
C ASN A 95 -1.30 8.31 -3.68
N PHE A 96 -0.96 9.58 -3.50
CA PHE A 96 -1.00 10.30 -2.22
C PHE A 96 -1.93 11.51 -2.35
N GLN A 97 -3.03 11.51 -1.61
CA GLN A 97 -3.83 12.71 -1.42
C GLN A 97 -3.18 13.56 -0.34
N VAL A 98 -2.95 14.83 -0.68
CA VAL A 98 -2.29 15.79 0.19
C VAL A 98 -3.03 17.13 0.14
N SER A 99 -2.97 17.87 1.25
CA SER A 99 -3.39 19.26 1.31
C SER A 99 -2.19 20.18 1.47
N ASP A 100 -2.37 21.45 1.13
CA ASP A 100 -1.37 22.51 1.28
C ASP A 100 -0.01 22.11 0.67
N LEU A 101 -0.02 21.64 -0.58
CA LEU A 101 1.17 21.26 -1.31
C LEU A 101 1.96 22.51 -1.71
N HIS A 102 3.13 22.69 -1.11
CA HIS A 102 4.05 23.79 -1.37
C HIS A 102 4.94 23.43 -2.55
N THR A 103 4.68 24.08 -3.68
CA THR A 103 5.52 23.98 -4.88
C THR A 103 6.34 25.27 -5.03
N PRO A 104 7.41 25.27 -5.85
CA PRO A 104 8.19 26.48 -6.12
C PRO A 104 7.38 27.67 -6.67
N ILE A 105 6.23 27.40 -7.30
CA ILE A 105 5.39 28.41 -7.95
C ILE A 105 4.27 28.89 -7.01
N GLY A 106 3.96 28.15 -5.96
CA GLY A 106 2.92 28.50 -5.00
C GLY A 106 2.35 27.31 -4.25
N VAL A 107 1.29 27.57 -3.49
CA VAL A 107 0.61 26.57 -2.65
C VAL A 107 -0.66 26.09 -3.35
N GLN A 108 -0.73 24.77 -3.55
CA GLN A 108 -1.90 24.09 -4.06
C GLN A 108 -2.69 23.52 -2.87
N LYS A 109 -3.95 23.97 -2.71
CA LYS A 109 -4.77 23.59 -1.54
C LYS A 109 -5.00 22.09 -1.41
N GLU A 110 -5.29 21.43 -2.53
CA GLU A 110 -5.54 19.99 -2.60
C GLU A 110 -4.85 19.43 -3.84
N ALA A 111 -4.15 18.31 -3.68
CA ALA A 111 -3.43 17.65 -4.76
C ALA A 111 -3.43 16.13 -4.60
N LEU A 112 -3.27 15.44 -5.75
CA LEU A 112 -3.00 14.02 -5.81
C LEU A 112 -1.61 13.81 -6.43
N ILE A 113 -0.65 13.37 -5.62
CA ILE A 113 0.70 13.06 -6.08
C ILE A 113 0.74 11.58 -6.47
N ARG A 114 1.19 11.28 -7.69
CA ARG A 114 1.35 9.89 -8.14
C ARG A 114 2.65 9.33 -7.60
N CYS A 115 2.68 8.05 -7.23
CA CYS A 115 3.88 7.38 -6.75
C CYS A 115 5.02 7.42 -7.78
N GLN A 116 4.70 7.43 -9.09
CA GLN A 116 5.70 7.52 -10.16
C GLN A 116 6.43 8.87 -10.20
N ASP A 117 5.85 9.92 -9.60
CA ASP A 117 6.47 11.24 -9.54
C ASP A 117 7.39 11.39 -8.30
N VAL A 118 7.34 10.43 -7.36
CA VAL A 118 8.01 10.48 -6.05
C VAL A 118 9.16 9.48 -6.01
N ILE A 119 10.36 9.94 -5.67
CA ILE A 119 11.54 9.11 -5.42
C ILE A 119 11.52 8.62 -3.96
N SER A 120 11.24 9.51 -3.02
CA SER A 120 11.15 9.21 -1.60
C SER A 120 10.31 10.26 -0.87
N PHE A 121 9.92 9.94 0.36
CA PHE A 121 9.30 10.91 1.25
C PHE A 121 9.77 10.71 2.70
N THR A 122 9.76 11.78 3.49
CA THR A 122 10.20 11.79 4.88
C THR A 122 9.20 12.57 5.74
N PHE A 123 8.95 12.09 6.96
CA PHE A 123 8.07 12.73 7.94
C PHE A 123 8.55 12.43 9.35
N ASP A 124 8.19 13.29 10.30
CA ASP A 124 8.50 13.10 11.72
C ASP A 124 7.45 12.20 12.38
N MET A 125 7.91 11.15 13.10
CA MET A 125 7.03 10.23 13.83
C MET A 125 6.51 10.81 15.15
#